data_AF-A0A935WP51-F1
#
_entry.id   AF-A0A935WP51-F1
#
_cell.length_a   1.000
_cell.length_b   1.000
_cell.length_c   1.000
_cell.angle_alpha   90.00
_cell.angle_beta   90.00
_cell.angle_gamma   90.00
#
_symmetry.space_group_name_H-M   'P 1'
#
loop_
_entity.id
_entity.type
_entity.pdbx_description
1 polymer ?
#
loop_
_entity_poly.entity_id
_entity_poly.type
_entity_poly.pdbx_seq_one_letter_code
_entity_poly.pdbx_strand_id
1 'polypeptide(L)'
;MSTRVKLTGRLVAAARALAEISAADFAKAAGVTPETISAIEANGSAWLHTDQDAESAHRALEHFGVVVIEESHGMGAGVRLKFTRKDVKEIARLEGEGGTVRSDDAP
;
A
#
# COMPACT_ATOMS: atom_id res chain seq x y z
N MET A 1 -3.40 5.24 -18.99
CA MET A 1 -1.99 5.60 -18.69
C MET A 1 -1.54 4.65 -17.60
N SER A 2 -0.67 3.68 -17.92
CA SER A 2 -0.10 2.80 -16.90
C SER A 2 0.87 3.64 -16.08
N THR A 3 0.46 4.04 -14.88
CA THR A 3 1.34 4.67 -13.91
C THR A 3 2.47 3.70 -13.65
N ARG A 4 3.73 4.07 -13.99
CA ARG A 4 4.88 3.24 -13.66
C ARG A 4 4.95 3.16 -12.14
N VAL A 5 4.56 2.02 -11.59
CA VAL A 5 4.64 1.80 -10.15
C VAL A 5 6.11 1.83 -9.75
N LYS A 6 6.47 2.92 -9.10
CA LYS A 6 7.78 3.14 -8.52
C LYS A 6 7.87 2.35 -7.21
N LEU A 7 8.44 1.15 -7.26
CA LEU A 7 8.60 0.27 -6.10
C LEU A 7 10.07 -0.15 -5.87
N THR A 8 10.50 -0.15 -4.61
CA THR A 8 11.83 -0.60 -4.17
C THR A 8 11.71 -1.82 -3.26
N GLY A 9 12.80 -2.57 -3.11
CA GLY A 9 12.86 -3.71 -2.20
C GLY A 9 12.51 -3.36 -0.75
N ARG A 10 12.93 -2.17 -0.29
CA ARG A 10 12.58 -1.69 1.07
C ARG A 10 11.10 -1.43 1.26
N LEU A 11 10.40 -0.93 0.24
CA LEU A 11 8.94 -0.74 0.31
C LEU A 11 8.22 -2.09 0.34
N VAL A 12 8.69 -3.10 -0.41
CA VAL A 12 8.16 -4.47 -0.35
C VAL A 12 8.35 -5.07 1.04
N ALA A 13 9.56 -4.98 1.60
CA ALA A 13 9.85 -5.49 2.94
C ALA A 13 9.02 -4.79 4.02
N ALA A 14 8.93 -3.45 3.97
CA ALA A 14 8.12 -2.66 4.89
C ALA A 14 6.64 -3.04 4.81
N ALA A 15 6.12 -3.24 3.60
CA ALA A 15 4.75 -3.64 3.40
C ALA A 15 4.43 -5.03 3.95
N ARG A 16 5.28 -6.03 3.67
CA ARG A 16 5.09 -7.37 4.23
C ARG A 16 5.13 -7.37 5.75
N ALA A 17 6.07 -6.62 6.34
CA ALA A 17 6.16 -6.49 7.79
C ALA A 17 4.90 -5.83 8.36
N LEU A 18 4.42 -4.75 7.73
CA LEU A 18 3.22 -4.02 8.16
C LEU A 18 1.94 -4.87 8.09
N ALA A 19 1.83 -5.74 7.09
CA ALA A 19 0.69 -6.62 6.88
C ALA A 19 0.88 -8.04 7.46
N GLU A 20 1.99 -8.29 8.16
CA GLU A 20 2.34 -9.58 8.78
C GLU A 20 2.33 -10.78 7.80
N ILE A 21 2.76 -10.55 6.55
CA ILE A 21 2.73 -11.55 5.48
C ILE A 21 4.07 -12.29 5.42
N SER A 22 4.05 -13.61 5.34
CA SER A 22 5.27 -14.40 5.11
C SER A 22 5.83 -14.18 3.69
N ALA A 23 7.14 -14.39 3.49
CA ALA A 23 7.74 -14.29 2.15
C ALA A 23 7.13 -15.33 1.19
N ALA A 24 6.73 -16.50 1.70
CA ALA A 24 6.13 -17.56 0.91
C ALA A 24 4.72 -17.19 0.41
N ASP A 25 3.87 -16.64 1.28
CA ASP A 25 2.52 -16.21 0.90
C ASP A 25 2.56 -15.04 -0.07
N PHE A 26 3.49 -14.10 0.16
CA PHE A 26 3.69 -12.98 -0.75
C PHE A 26 4.19 -13.44 -2.13
N ALA A 27 5.16 -14.36 -2.17
CA ALA A 27 5.67 -14.95 -3.41
C ALA A 27 4.55 -15.62 -4.21
N LYS A 28 3.70 -16.40 -3.54
CA LYS A 28 2.53 -17.04 -4.15
C LYS A 28 1.57 -16.02 -4.76
N ALA A 29 1.28 -14.92 -4.06
CA ALA A 29 0.41 -13.86 -4.57
C ALA A 29 1.05 -13.07 -5.73
N ALA A 30 2.37 -12.89 -5.71
CA ALA A 30 3.13 -12.21 -6.76
C ALA A 30 3.45 -13.10 -7.97
N GLY A 31 3.19 -14.41 -7.89
CA GLY A 31 3.49 -15.36 -8.97
C GLY A 31 4.98 -15.62 -9.19
N VAL A 32 5.79 -15.49 -8.13
CA VAL A 32 7.25 -15.69 -8.15
C VAL A 32 7.68 -16.65 -7.03
N THR A 33 8.99 -16.92 -6.92
CA THR A 33 9.51 -17.78 -5.84
C THR A 33 9.85 -16.99 -4.57
N PRO A 34 9.87 -17.62 -3.38
CA PRO A 34 10.29 -16.96 -2.13
C PRO A 34 11.73 -16.41 -2.19
N GLU A 35 12.62 -17.04 -2.94
CA GLU A 35 14.00 -16.60 -3.16
C GLU A 35 14.02 -15.31 -3.98
N THR A 36 13.13 -15.20 -4.97
CA THR A 36 12.95 -13.97 -5.77
C THR A 36 12.53 -12.81 -4.87
N ILE A 37 11.58 -13.04 -3.94
CA ILE A 37 11.16 -12.03 -2.96
C ILE A 37 12.32 -11.62 -2.06
N SER A 38 13.10 -12.60 -1.57
CA SER A 38 14.26 -12.32 -0.72
C SER A 38 15.33 -11.51 -1.45
N ALA A 39 15.58 -11.81 -2.73
CA ALA A 39 16.50 -11.06 -3.58
C ALA A 39 16.00 -9.62 -3.84
N ILE A 40 14.70 -9.46 -4.09
CA ILE A 40 14.04 -8.16 -4.21
C ILE A 40 14.25 -7.32 -2.95
N GLU A 41 13.94 -7.88 -1.77
CA GLU A 41 14.06 -7.17 -0.49
C GLU A 41 15.52 -6.83 -0.16
N ALA A 42 16.47 -7.68 -0.54
CA ALA A 42 17.90 -7.46 -0.38
C ALA A 42 18.45 -6.33 -1.27
N ASN A 43 17.79 -6.02 -2.40
CA ASN A 43 18.20 -4.94 -3.32
C ASN A 43 18.02 -3.53 -2.72
N GLY A 44 17.46 -3.43 -1.51
CA GLY A 44 17.41 -2.19 -0.75
C GLY A 44 16.56 -1.12 -1.42
N SER A 45 17.13 0.09 -1.55
CA SER A 45 16.43 1.26 -2.12
C SER A 45 16.54 1.34 -3.64
N ALA A 46 17.14 0.34 -4.30
CA ALA A 46 17.12 0.27 -5.75
C ALA A 46 15.70 -0.03 -6.26
N TRP A 47 15.36 0.57 -7.40
CA TRP A 47 14.13 0.26 -8.12
C TRP A 47 14.14 -1.20 -8.58
N LEU A 48 12.96 -1.81 -8.62
CA LEU A 48 12.79 -3.09 -9.29
C LEU A 48 13.18 -2.99 -10.76
N HIS A 49 13.87 -4.02 -11.26
CA HIS A 49 14.55 -3.96 -12.56
C HIS A 49 13.59 -4.03 -13.75
N THR A 50 12.42 -4.65 -13.57
CA THR A 50 11.43 -4.79 -14.64
C THR A 50 10.08 -4.23 -14.21
N ASP A 51 9.36 -3.62 -15.16
CA ASP A 51 8.00 -3.13 -14.93
C ASP A 51 7.06 -4.29 -14.55
N GLN A 52 7.30 -5.49 -15.08
CA GLN A 52 6.53 -6.69 -14.75
C GLN A 52 6.70 -7.10 -13.29
N ASP A 53 7.91 -7.09 -12.75
CA ASP A 53 8.16 -7.41 -11.33
C ASP A 53 7.51 -6.37 -10.42
N ALA A 54 7.63 -5.09 -10.79
CA ALA A 54 7.00 -3.99 -10.05
C ALA A 54 5.47 -4.11 -10.03
N GLU A 55 4.86 -4.41 -11.16
CA GLU A 55 3.41 -4.61 -11.24
C GLU A 55 2.95 -5.85 -10.46
N SER A 56 3.66 -6.98 -10.58
CA SER A 56 3.29 -8.21 -9.85
C SER A 56 3.43 -8.05 -8.34
N ALA A 57 4.50 -7.40 -7.88
CA ALA A 57 4.66 -7.04 -6.48
C ALA A 57 3.55 -6.07 -6.02
N HIS A 58 3.22 -5.05 -6.82
CA HIS A 58 2.14 -4.12 -6.49
C HIS A 58 0.78 -4.80 -6.39
N ARG A 59 0.45 -5.71 -7.33
CA ARG A 59 -0.79 -6.50 -7.28
C ARG A 59 -0.86 -7.40 -6.05
N ALA A 60 0.27 -8.03 -5.68
CA ALA A 60 0.35 -8.83 -4.46
C ALA A 60 0.16 -7.98 -3.21
N LEU A 61 0.78 -6.80 -3.14
CA LEU A 61 0.58 -5.84 -2.05
C LEU A 61 -0.88 -5.43 -1.92
N GLU A 62 -1.51 -5.11 -3.06
CA GLU A 62 -2.92 -4.73 -3.08
C GLU A 62 -3.85 -5.87 -2.63
N HIS A 63 -3.52 -7.12 -2.99
CA HIS A 63 -4.24 -8.31 -2.56
C HIS A 63 -4.29 -8.43 -1.03
N PHE A 64 -3.19 -8.11 -0.34
CA PHE A 64 -3.12 -8.11 1.12
C PHE A 64 -3.57 -6.78 1.76
N GLY A 65 -4.20 -5.90 0.99
CA GLY A 65 -4.72 -4.64 1.50
C GLY A 65 -3.65 -3.59 1.80
N VAL A 66 -2.47 -3.69 1.19
CA VAL A 66 -1.44 -2.65 1.27
C VAL A 66 -1.62 -1.66 0.13
N VAL A 67 -1.42 -0.38 0.43
CA VAL A 67 -1.37 0.74 -0.52
C VAL A 67 0.04 1.31 -0.53
N VAL A 68 0.63 1.41 -1.72
CA VAL A 68 1.91 2.10 -1.93
C VAL A 68 1.65 3.59 -2.11
N ILE A 69 2.44 4.42 -1.43
CA ILE A 69 2.41 5.88 -1.52
C ILE A 69 3.64 6.29 -2.29
N GLU A 70 3.44 6.93 -3.44
CA GLU A 70 4.54 7.47 -4.25
C GLU A 70 5.16 8.70 -3.59
N GLU A 71 6.42 8.98 -3.92
CA GLU A 71 7.07 10.24 -3.57
C GLU A 71 6.27 11.40 -4.17
N SER A 72 5.80 12.30 -3.31
CA SER A 72 5.02 13.45 -3.74
C SER A 72 5.12 14.57 -2.71
N HIS A 73 4.97 15.82 -3.16
CA HIS A 73 4.88 17.00 -2.27
C HIS A 73 6.06 17.15 -1.28
N GLY A 74 7.27 16.76 -1.68
CA GLY A 74 8.46 16.82 -0.82
C GLY A 74 8.53 15.71 0.24
N MET A 75 7.63 14.73 0.19
CA MET A 75 7.60 13.56 1.07
C MET A 75 8.13 12.33 0.34
N GLY A 76 8.79 11.44 1.10
CA GLY A 76 9.30 10.17 0.59
C GLY A 76 8.20 9.14 0.33
N ALA A 77 8.55 8.07 -0.40
CA ALA A 77 7.64 6.96 -0.65
C ALA A 77 7.35 6.17 0.64
N GLY A 78 6.18 5.55 0.69
CA GLY A 78 5.73 4.82 1.86
C GLY A 78 4.71 3.74 1.54
N VAL A 79 4.25 3.05 2.58
CA VAL A 79 3.22 2.01 2.51
C VAL A 79 2.25 2.17 3.68
N ARG A 80 0.97 1.88 3.45
CA ARG A 80 -0.07 1.88 4.49
C ARG A 80 -1.08 0.77 4.24
N LEU A 81 -1.85 0.41 5.25
CA LEU A 81 -2.98 -0.52 5.08
C LEU A 81 -4.23 0.21 4.56
N LYS A 82 -5.05 -0.49 3.77
CA LYS A 82 -6.40 -0.09 3.44
C LYS A 82 -7.24 -0.10 4.71
N PHE A 83 -8.20 0.82 4.81
CA PHE A 83 -9.21 0.79 5.86
C PHE A 83 -9.98 -0.54 5.80
N THR A 84 -10.24 -1.12 6.98
CA THR A 84 -11.11 -2.28 7.05
C THR A 84 -12.54 -1.86 6.69
N ARG A 85 -13.39 -2.82 6.30
CA ARG A 85 -14.82 -2.53 6.07
C ARG A 85 -15.49 -1.90 7.29
N LYS A 86 -15.03 -2.23 8.50
CA LYS A 86 -15.52 -1.64 9.74
C LYS A 86 -15.09 -0.18 9.84
N ASP A 87 -13.82 0.13 9.60
CA ASP A 87 -13.32 1.50 9.64
C ASP A 87 -14.06 2.38 8.64
N VAL A 88 -14.25 1.89 7.40
CA VAL A 88 -15.03 2.60 6.38
C VAL A 88 -16.47 2.86 6.83
N LYS A 89 -17.11 1.87 7.47
CA LYS A 89 -18.49 2.02 7.98
C LYS A 89 -18.58 3.05 9.11
N GLU A 90 -17.63 3.02 10.05
CA GLU A 90 -17.61 3.99 11.16
C GLU A 90 -17.27 5.41 10.65
N ILE A 91 -16.32 5.55 9.72
CA ILE A 91 -16.03 6.83 9.07
C ILE A 91 -17.29 7.39 8.38
N ALA A 92 -17.97 6.57 7.57
CA ALA A 92 -19.19 6.99 6.87
C ALA A 92 -20.32 7.38 7.82
N ARG A 93 -20.44 6.71 8.98
CA ARG A 93 -21.40 7.08 10.02
C ARG A 93 -21.06 8.45 10.62
N LEU A 94 -19.80 8.68 10.98
CA LEU A 94 -19.36 9.97 11.54
C LEU A 94 -19.55 11.11 10.54
N GLU A 95 -19.27 10.88 9.25
CA GLU A 95 -19.50 11.86 8.19
C GLU A 95 -21.00 12.14 7.97
N GLY A 96 -21.86 11.13 8.18
CA GLY A 96 -23.31 11.25 8.06
C GLY A 96 -24.05 11.72 9.32
N GLU A 97 -23.35 11.86 10.46
CA GLU A 97 -23.97 12.21 11.74
C GLU A 97 -24.46 13.67 11.80
N GLY A 98 -24.06 14.53 10.86
CA GLY A 98 -24.62 15.88 10.72
C GLY A 98 -24.52 16.69 12.01
N GLY A 99 -23.28 16.97 12.44
CA GLY A 99 -23.01 17.74 13.66
C GLY A 99 -23.82 19.04 13.73
N THR A 100 -24.17 19.47 14.95
CA THR A 100 -25.03 20.64 15.17
C THR A 100 -24.45 21.88 14.50
N VAL A 101 -25.20 22.43 13.53
CA VAL A 101 -24.92 23.75 12.94
C VAL A 101 -24.94 24.76 14.09
N ARG A 102 -23.82 25.45 14.30
CA ARG A 102 -23.67 26.43 15.38
C ARG A 102 -24.58 27.62 15.07
N SER A 103 -25.16 28.25 16.09
CA SER A 103 -26.16 29.32 15.99
C SER A 103 -25.67 30.64 15.35
N ASP A 104 -24.50 30.65 14.70
CA ASP A 104 -23.89 31.81 14.05
C ASP A 104 -24.05 31.79 12.52
N ASP A 105 -24.61 30.71 11.95
CA ASP A 105 -25.16 30.73 10.59
C ASP A 105 -26.49 31.50 10.60
N ALA A 106 -26.39 32.83 10.73
CA ALA A 106 -27.45 33.75 10.38
C ALA A 106 -27.57 33.85 8.85
N PRO A 107 -28.79 34.06 8.30
CA PRO A 107 -29.09 33.96 6.87
C PRO A 107 -28.31 34.93 5.96
#